data_AF-A0A450Z345-F1
#
_entry.id   AF-A0A450Z345-F1
#
_cell.length_a   1.000
_cell.length_b   1.000
_cell.length_c   1.000
_cell.angle_alpha   90.00
_cell.angle_beta   90.00
_cell.angle_gamma   90.00
#
_symmetry.space_group_name_H-M   'P 1'
#
loop_
_entity.id
_entity.type
_entity.pdbx_description
1 polymer ?
#
loop_
_entity_poly.entity_id
_entity_poly.type
_entity_poly.pdbx_seq_one_letter_code
_entity_poly.pdbx_strand_id
1 'polypeptide(L)' 'DTGQPFPWLRRGMVMCNQYYFYVVDEDFGPLFIKFSSYFPYTARICINGHEYAKRQLAIEGIEFEALDNGILSCADPV' A
#
# COMPACT_ATOMS: atom_id res chain seq x y z
N ASP A 1 -43.92 23.90 16.46
CA ASP A 1 -43.83 22.85 17.50
C ASP A 1 -44.41 21.53 17.01
N THR A 2 -43.63 20.71 16.30
CA THR A 2 -44.13 19.44 15.73
C THR A 2 -44.01 18.23 16.65
N GLY A 3 -43.46 18.39 17.88
CA GLY A 3 -43.41 17.32 18.89
C GLY A 3 -42.61 16.07 18.50
N GLN A 4 -41.87 16.11 17.39
CA GLN A 4 -41.11 14.98 16.88
C GLN A 4 -39.78 14.89 17.63
N PRO A 5 -39.46 13.74 18.25
CA PRO A 5 -38.20 13.57 18.96
C PRO A 5 -37.04 13.61 17.95
N PHE A 6 -36.00 14.37 18.31
CA PHE A 6 -34.75 14.52 17.55
C PHE A 6 -34.19 13.17 17.07
N PRO A 7 -33.47 13.11 15.93
CA PRO A 7 -32.87 11.87 15.46
C PRO A 7 -31.87 11.34 16.50
N TRP A 8 -32.20 10.21 17.10
CA TRP A 8 -31.36 9.53 18.09
C TRP A 8 -30.15 8.88 17.40
N LEU A 9 -28.95 9.30 17.80
CA LEU A 9 -27.72 8.58 17.46
C LEU A 9 -27.73 7.24 18.21
N ARG A 10 -27.84 6.13 17.47
CA ARG A 10 -27.71 4.78 18.03
C ARG A 10 -26.36 4.18 17.63
N ARG A 11 -25.69 3.51 18.58
CA ARG A 11 -24.53 2.67 18.26
C ARG A 11 -25.01 1.46 17.45
N GLY A 12 -24.46 1.28 16.26
CA GLY A 12 -24.59 0.08 15.46
C GLY A 12 -23.22 -0.27 14.85
N MET A 13 -22.95 -1.56 14.67
CA MET A 13 -21.82 -1.98 13.84
C MET A 13 -22.20 -1.81 12.38
N VAL A 14 -21.47 -0.96 11.67
CA VAL A 14 -21.55 -0.89 10.21
C VAL A 14 -20.36 -1.64 9.64
N MET A 15 -20.61 -2.58 8.74
CA MET A 15 -19.54 -3.20 7.96
C MET A 15 -19.04 -2.17 6.95
N CYS A 16 -17.74 -1.91 6.97
CA CYS A 16 -17.10 -1.00 6.02
C CYS A 16 -16.39 -1.80 4.92
N ASN A 17 -16.46 -1.31 3.68
CA ASN A 17 -15.72 -1.93 2.59
C ASN A 17 -14.23 -1.56 2.72
N GLN A 18 -13.38 -2.55 2.49
CA GLN A 18 -11.93 -2.38 2.38
C GLN A 18 -11.54 -2.76 0.96
N TYR A 19 -11.06 -1.79 0.21
CA TYR A 19 -10.62 -1.98 -1.17
C TYR A 19 -9.11 -2.19 -1.21
N TYR A 20 -8.67 -3.15 -2.00
CA TYR A 20 -7.27 -3.46 -2.24
C TYR A 20 -6.99 -3.33 -3.72
N PHE A 21 -6.06 -2.44 -4.07
CA PHE A 21 -5.57 -2.28 -5.43
C PHE A 21 -4.16 -2.83 -5.49
N TYR A 22 -3.93 -3.78 -6.38
CA TYR A 22 -2.60 -4.34 -6.66
C TYR A 22 -2.08 -3.71 -7.94
N VAL A 23 -0.89 -3.13 -7.85
CA VAL A 23 -0.27 -2.38 -8.94
C VAL A 23 1.13 -2.95 -9.16
N VAL A 24 1.54 -3.01 -10.43
CA VAL A 24 2.92 -3.26 -10.80
C VAL A 24 3.44 -1.98 -11.41
N ASP A 25 4.31 -1.32 -10.68
CA ASP A 25 4.95 -0.08 -11.10
C ASP A 25 6.34 -0.37 -11.68
N GLU A 26 6.81 0.51 -12.57
CA GLU A 26 8.11 0.36 -13.23
C GLU A 26 9.27 0.50 -12.22
N ASP A 27 9.18 1.49 -11.33
CA ASP A 27 10.22 1.85 -10.37
C ASP A 27 10.11 1.02 -9.08
N PHE A 28 8.90 0.81 -8.58
CA PHE A 28 8.67 0.15 -7.29
C PHE A 28 8.41 -1.36 -7.40
N GLY A 29 8.10 -1.85 -8.59
CA GLY A 29 7.61 -3.22 -8.79
C GLY A 29 6.22 -3.42 -8.17
N PRO A 30 5.87 -4.65 -7.77
CA PRO A 30 4.59 -4.94 -7.14
C PRO A 30 4.38 -4.19 -5.80
N LEU A 31 3.28 -3.43 -5.73
CA LEU A 31 2.84 -2.73 -4.53
C LEU A 31 1.32 -2.89 -4.34
N PHE A 32 0.83 -2.52 -3.16
CA PHE A 32 -0.62 -2.46 -2.95
C PHE A 32 -1.09 -1.21 -2.21
N ILE A 33 -2.30 -0.79 -2.54
CA ILE A 33 -3.02 0.29 -1.88
C ILE A 33 -4.24 -0.30 -1.18
N LYS A 34 -4.31 -0.11 0.13
CA LYS A 34 -5.47 -0.44 0.95
C LYS A 34 -6.27 0.82 1.24
N PHE A 35 -7.56 0.82 0.95
CA PHE A 35 -8.46 1.97 1.13
C PHE A 35 -9.74 1.59 1.89
N SER A 36 -10.09 2.38 2.89
CA SER A 36 -11.31 2.22 3.70
C SER A 36 -12.44 3.10 3.17
N SER A 37 -13.62 2.51 2.96
CA SER A 37 -14.81 3.26 2.55
C SER A 37 -15.49 4.04 3.68
N TYR A 38 -14.99 3.93 4.91
CA TYR A 38 -15.58 4.58 6.07
C TYR A 38 -14.76 5.80 6.48
N PHE A 39 -15.46 6.89 6.79
CA PHE A 39 -14.85 8.13 7.24
C PHE A 39 -13.90 7.88 8.43
N PRO A 40 -12.63 8.35 8.39
CA PRO A 40 -12.12 9.43 7.54
C PRO A 40 -11.50 8.98 6.19
N TYR A 41 -11.91 7.85 5.64
CA TYR A 41 -11.47 7.32 4.34
C TYR A 41 -9.96 7.07 4.26
N THR A 42 -9.44 6.39 5.28
CA THR A 42 -8.00 6.12 5.37
C THR A 42 -7.50 5.29 4.20
N ALA A 43 -6.30 5.63 3.73
CA ALA A 43 -5.56 4.87 2.73
C ALA A 43 -4.18 4.50 3.28
N ARG A 44 -3.66 3.34 2.85
CA ARG A 44 -2.28 2.93 3.09
C ARG A 44 -1.69 2.43 1.78
N ILE A 45 -0.51 2.94 1.45
CA ILE A 45 0.30 2.44 0.34
C ILE A 45 1.40 1.59 0.96
N CYS A 46 1.57 0.37 0.47
CA CYS A 46 2.57 -0.58 0.93
C CYS A 46 3.49 -0.94 -0.22
N ILE A 47 4.76 -0.58 -0.05
CA ILE A 47 5.83 -0.77 -1.04
C ILE A 47 6.84 -1.75 -0.45
N ASN A 48 7.40 -2.63 -1.29
CA ASN A 48 8.50 -3.49 -0.91
C ASN A 48 9.84 -2.80 -1.19
N GLY A 49 10.54 -2.38 -0.14
CA GLY A 49 11.83 -1.69 -0.27
C GLY A 49 12.93 -2.53 -0.94
N HIS A 50 12.92 -3.86 -0.74
CA HIS A 50 13.90 -4.72 -1.41
C HIS A 50 13.61 -4.86 -2.90
N GLU A 51 12.34 -4.93 -3.29
CA GLU A 51 11.98 -4.94 -4.71
C GLU A 51 12.33 -3.61 -5.36
N TYR A 52 12.02 -2.49 -4.71
CA TYR A 52 12.43 -1.17 -5.17
C TYR A 52 13.94 -1.09 -5.37
N ALA A 53 14.75 -1.52 -4.41
CA ALA A 53 16.21 -1.50 -4.55
C ALA A 53 16.69 -2.32 -5.77
N LYS A 54 16.16 -3.54 -5.97
CA LYS A 54 16.47 -4.37 -7.14
C LYS A 54 16.06 -3.70 -8.46
N ARG A 55 14.91 -3.01 -8.49
CA ARG A 55 14.43 -2.25 -9.66
C ARG A 55 15.38 -1.11 -10.00
N GLN A 56 15.80 -0.33 -9.02
CA GLN A 56 16.74 0.77 -9.24
C GLN A 56 18.09 0.25 -9.75
N LEU A 57 18.64 -0.83 -9.16
CA LEU A 57 19.87 -1.46 -9.67
C LEU A 57 19.72 -1.92 -11.12
N ALA A 58 18.58 -2.50 -11.49
CA ALA A 58 18.32 -2.91 -12.86
C ALA A 58 18.18 -1.73 -13.83
N ILE A 59 17.53 -0.63 -13.42
CA ILE A 59 17.39 0.61 -14.19
C ILE A 59 18.75 1.26 -14.44
N GLU A 60 19.62 1.27 -13.43
CA GLU A 60 20.99 1.80 -13.51
C GLU A 60 21.95 0.85 -14.24
N GLY A 61 21.54 -0.40 -14.50
CA GLY A 61 22.37 -1.40 -15.17
C GLY A 61 23.50 -1.94 -14.29
N ILE A 62 23.35 -1.88 -12.96
CA ILE A 62 24.32 -2.42 -12.00
C ILE A 62 24.05 -3.91 -11.82
N GLU A 63 25.09 -4.74 -11.96
CA GLU A 63 24.98 -6.17 -11.74
C GLU A 63 24.76 -6.48 -10.25
N PHE A 64 23.76 -7.33 -9.96
CA PHE A 64 23.45 -7.78 -8.61
C PHE A 64 22.89 -9.21 -8.61
N GLU A 65 23.01 -9.88 -7.48
CA GLU A 65 22.42 -11.20 -7.26
C GLU A 65 21.20 -11.08 -6.33
N ALA A 66 20.02 -11.43 -6.85
CA ALA A 66 18.76 -11.27 -6.13
C ALA A 66 18.50 -12.42 -5.13
N LEU A 67 17.90 -12.09 -4.00
CA LEU A 67 17.18 -13.04 -3.14
C LEU A 67 15.68 -12.76 -3.21
N ASP A 68 14.86 -13.70 -2.73
CA ASP A 68 13.40 -13.54 -2.68
C ASP A 68 12.98 -12.27 -1.93
N ASN A 69 13.65 -11.96 -0.81
CA ASN A 69 13.41 -10.77 0.02
C ASN A 69 14.70 -10.00 0.31
N GLY A 70 15.55 -9.80 -0.70
CA GLY A 70 16.77 -9.03 -0.52
C GLY A 70 17.70 -9.08 -1.72
N ILE A 71 18.94 -8.66 -1.49
CA ILE A 71 20.04 -8.70 -2.45
C ILE A 71 21.19 -9.45 -1.76
N LEU A 72 21.76 -10.44 -2.44
CA LEU A 72 22.88 -11.22 -1.93
C LEU A 72 24.21 -10.51 -2.19
N SER A 73 24.40 -9.97 -3.40
CA SER A 73 25.60 -9.24 -3.80
C SER A 73 25.26 -8.12 -4.80
N CYS A 74 26.09 -7.07 -4.84
CA CYS A 74 25.99 -5.94 -5.76
C CYS A 74 27.39 -5.56 -6.24
N ALA A 75 27.53 -5.21 -7.52
CA ALA A 75 28.81 -4.82 -8.11
C ALA A 75 29.32 -3.44 -7.61
N ASP A 76 28.41 -2.56 -7.18
CA ASP A 76 28.75 -1.22 -6.66
C ASP A 76 27.94 -0.90 -5.38
N PRO A 77 28.35 -1.43 -4.21
CA PRO A 77 27.68 -1.14 -2.95
C PRO A 77 28.11 0.25 -2.41
N VAL A 78 27.13 1.12 -2.17
CA VAL A 78 27.32 2.45 -1.54
C VAL A 78 27.06 2.41 -0.03
#